data_AF-A0A369SF08-F1
#
_entry.id   AF-A0A369SF08-F1
#
_cell.length_a   1.000
_cell.length_b   1.000
_cell.length_c   1.000
_cell.angle_alpha   90.00
_cell.angle_beta   90.00
_cell.angle_gamma   90.00
#
_symmetry.space_group_name_H-M   'P 1'
#
loop_
_entity.id
_entity.type
_entity.pdbx_description
1 polymer ?
#
loop_
_entity_poly.entity_id
_entity_poly.type
_entity_poly.pdbx_seq_one_letter_code
_entity_poly.pdbx_strand_id
1 'polypeptide(L)'
;MESFQRFANDAATAFSRARQYTEEKIGHSEKTQYDPQFENLQRRADRTKVWTEKLCKQMENVLQPNPTVRMEEFFLEKLDKKKRPRLTNHEVLGQLMTSAGNDYGPNTALGGALIKVGNVQAKIGLSEREFVETSARKFIKPCKTYIENDCKSISKERKLLAVKRLDLDACKSKLKKAVSTEKAQAADNDLRAAQSEFDRQHEITKLMLDGVGSTHTNQLRSLGEFVEAQLKYYLTSYRELIELQKQLNSTDAFAPNATVGTNSTSRDDIANEEISPLKPAVNVASRAKVLYDYDAANASELSLLADEIITVLAVPGMDEDWIMAERGNQRGKVPTTYIQILS
;
A
#
# COMPACT_ATOMS: atom_id res chain seq x y z
N MET A 1 -51.55 15.59 -16.55
CA MET A 1 -51.49 16.77 -15.66
C MET A 1 -50.62 16.52 -14.43
N GLU A 2 -50.75 15.38 -13.74
CA GLU A 2 -49.93 15.05 -12.55
C GLU A 2 -48.41 15.05 -12.79
N SER A 3 -47.93 14.58 -13.94
CA SER A 3 -46.50 14.60 -14.29
C SER A 3 -45.94 16.02 -14.43
N PHE A 4 -46.72 16.93 -15.01
CA PHE A 4 -46.35 18.34 -15.16
C PHE A 4 -46.34 19.06 -13.80
N GLN A 5 -47.30 18.74 -12.93
CA GLN A 5 -47.42 19.34 -11.61
C GLN A 5 -46.31 18.87 -10.66
N ARG A 6 -45.93 17.59 -10.74
CA ARG A 6 -44.74 17.06 -10.05
C ARG A 6 -43.45 17.71 -10.55
N PHE A 7 -43.30 17.83 -11.87
CA PHE A 7 -42.16 18.53 -12.48
C PHE A 7 -42.05 19.99 -12.03
N ALA A 8 -43.17 20.72 -12.01
CA ALA A 8 -43.22 22.10 -11.54
C ALA A 8 -42.83 22.23 -10.06
N ASN A 9 -43.29 21.32 -9.21
CA ASN A 9 -42.92 21.27 -7.79
C ASN A 9 -41.43 20.98 -7.60
N ASP A 10 -40.89 19.98 -8.33
CA ASP A 10 -39.46 19.64 -8.28
C ASP A 10 -38.58 20.82 -8.75
N ALA A 11 -39.02 21.55 -9.78
CA ALA A 11 -38.35 22.75 -10.28
C ALA A 11 -38.39 23.89 -9.26
N ALA A 12 -39.52 24.10 -8.58
CA ALA A 12 -39.65 25.10 -7.52
C ALA A 12 -38.71 24.79 -6.33
N THR A 13 -38.61 23.52 -5.91
CA THR A 13 -37.66 23.09 -4.88
C THR A 13 -36.22 23.30 -5.32
N ALA A 14 -35.87 22.96 -6.57
CA ALA A 14 -34.53 23.18 -7.10
C ALA A 14 -34.14 24.67 -7.14
N PHE A 15 -35.06 25.55 -7.54
CA PHE A 15 -34.85 27.00 -7.53
C PHE A 15 -34.65 27.53 -6.10
N SER A 16 -35.44 27.04 -5.14
CA SER A 16 -35.30 27.38 -3.72
C SER A 16 -33.91 27.00 -3.18
N ARG A 17 -33.43 25.78 -3.50
CA ARG A 17 -32.09 25.32 -3.13
C ARG A 17 -30.98 26.19 -3.72
N ALA A 18 -31.09 26.52 -5.01
CA ALA A 18 -30.11 27.36 -5.71
C ALA A 18 -30.04 28.78 -5.10
N ARG A 19 -31.21 29.33 -4.78
CA ARG A 19 -31.32 30.61 -4.07
C ARG A 19 -30.65 30.54 -2.70
N GLN A 20 -30.98 29.54 -1.88
CA GLN A 20 -30.41 29.37 -0.55
C GLN A 20 -28.88 29.21 -0.61
N TYR A 21 -28.37 28.40 -1.53
CA TYR A 21 -26.94 28.24 -1.75
C TYR A 21 -26.25 29.58 -2.07
N THR A 22 -26.89 30.40 -2.89
CA THR A 22 -26.36 31.72 -3.27
C THR A 22 -26.37 32.69 -2.09
N GLU A 23 -27.47 32.73 -1.32
CA GLU A 23 -27.59 33.60 -0.13
C GLU A 23 -26.55 33.24 0.94
N GLU A 24 -26.23 31.95 1.13
CA GLU A 24 -25.15 31.50 2.04
C GLU A 24 -23.76 31.91 1.55
N LYS A 25 -23.48 31.81 0.24
CA LYS A 25 -22.17 32.16 -0.33
C LYS A 25 -21.88 33.66 -0.27
N ILE A 26 -22.93 34.48 -0.33
CA ILE A 26 -22.85 35.94 -0.24
C ILE A 26 -22.92 36.40 1.24
N GLY A 27 -23.05 35.46 2.19
CA GLY A 27 -23.05 35.76 3.64
C GLY A 27 -24.35 36.39 4.15
N HIS A 28 -25.42 36.34 3.36
CA HIS A 28 -26.72 36.91 3.71
C HIS A 28 -27.67 35.92 4.41
N SER A 29 -27.31 34.64 4.48
CA SER A 29 -28.05 33.60 5.21
C SER A 29 -27.14 32.84 6.17
N GLU A 30 -27.69 32.53 7.35
CA GLU A 30 -27.10 31.55 8.27
C GLU A 30 -27.08 30.16 7.62
N LYS A 31 -25.98 29.45 7.84
CA LYS A 31 -25.75 28.08 7.37
C LYS A 31 -25.89 27.14 8.55
N THR A 32 -26.69 26.08 8.41
CA THR A 32 -26.67 24.97 9.38
C THR A 32 -25.25 24.38 9.42
N GLN A 33 -24.59 24.50 10.58
CA GLN A 33 -23.25 23.99 10.80
C GLN A 33 -23.32 22.54 11.28
N TYR A 34 -22.32 21.75 10.90
CA TYR A 34 -22.12 20.43 11.48
C TYR A 34 -21.32 20.53 12.78
N ASP A 35 -21.46 19.56 13.65
CA ASP A 35 -20.65 19.49 14.86
C ASP A 35 -19.17 19.14 14.52
N PRO A 36 -18.21 19.48 15.40
CA PRO A 36 -16.79 19.23 15.15
C PRO A 36 -16.42 17.76 14.92
N GLN A 37 -17.13 16.82 15.55
CA GLN A 37 -16.85 15.39 15.37
C GLN A 37 -17.23 14.95 13.97
N PHE A 38 -18.40 15.35 13.48
CA PHE A 38 -18.83 15.05 12.11
C PHE A 38 -17.92 15.68 11.04
N GLU A 39 -17.48 16.92 11.24
CA GLU A 39 -16.49 17.57 10.38
C GLU A 39 -15.16 16.78 10.32
N ASN A 40 -14.69 16.29 11.47
CA ASN A 40 -13.49 15.46 11.53
C ASN A 40 -13.67 14.13 10.78
N LEU A 41 -14.84 13.50 10.87
CA LEU A 41 -15.17 12.30 10.11
C LEU A 41 -15.14 12.54 8.60
N GLN A 42 -15.71 13.66 8.14
CA GLN A 42 -15.65 14.05 6.73
C GLN A 42 -14.21 14.25 6.25
N ARG A 43 -13.40 15.02 6.99
CA ARG A 43 -11.98 15.26 6.65
C ARG A 43 -11.18 13.95 6.61
N ARG A 44 -11.44 13.05 7.56
CA ARG A 44 -10.83 11.72 7.59
C ARG A 44 -11.17 10.93 6.34
N ALA A 45 -12.45 10.89 5.94
CA ALA A 45 -12.86 10.19 4.72
C ALA A 45 -12.20 10.77 3.46
N ASP A 46 -12.15 12.10 3.34
CA ASP A 46 -11.48 12.78 2.23
C ASP A 46 -9.99 12.44 2.15
N ARG A 47 -9.30 12.49 3.29
CA ARG A 47 -7.89 12.11 3.38
C ARG A 47 -7.67 10.64 3.00
N THR A 48 -8.50 9.74 3.53
CA THR A 48 -8.40 8.30 3.24
C THR A 48 -8.58 8.04 1.76
N LYS A 49 -9.58 8.63 1.11
CA LYS A 49 -9.79 8.48 -0.33
C LYS A 49 -8.56 8.90 -1.13
N VAL A 50 -8.08 10.13 -0.93
CA VAL A 50 -6.95 10.70 -1.69
C VAL A 50 -5.68 9.84 -1.55
N TRP A 51 -5.37 9.41 -0.33
CA TRP A 51 -4.17 8.59 -0.11
C TRP A 51 -4.34 7.17 -0.63
N THR A 52 -5.53 6.58 -0.51
CA THR A 52 -5.79 5.24 -1.09
C THR A 52 -5.62 5.26 -2.61
N GLU A 53 -6.14 6.27 -3.30
CA GLU A 53 -5.99 6.45 -4.75
C GLU A 53 -4.51 6.60 -5.15
N LYS A 54 -3.76 7.46 -4.45
CA LYS A 54 -2.34 7.69 -4.74
C LYS A 54 -1.48 6.46 -4.49
N LEU A 55 -1.66 5.79 -3.34
CA LEU A 55 -0.90 4.59 -2.98
C LEU A 55 -1.22 3.44 -3.92
N CYS A 56 -2.50 3.19 -4.21
CA CYS A 56 -2.91 2.15 -5.15
C CYS A 56 -2.22 2.36 -6.51
N LYS A 57 -2.26 3.58 -7.05
CA LYS A 57 -1.62 3.91 -8.33
C LYS A 57 -0.11 3.64 -8.32
N GLN A 58 0.60 4.03 -7.27
CA GLN A 58 2.05 3.82 -7.21
C GLN A 58 2.43 2.36 -7.03
N MET A 59 1.66 1.60 -6.24
CA MET A 59 1.89 0.17 -6.12
C MET A 59 1.62 -0.57 -7.43
N GLU A 60 0.60 -0.18 -8.21
CA GLU A 60 0.41 -0.73 -9.57
C GLU A 60 1.61 -0.44 -10.48
N ASN A 61 2.23 0.73 -10.38
CA ASN A 61 3.41 1.06 -11.18
C ASN A 61 4.62 0.18 -10.83
N VAL A 62 4.76 -0.24 -9.57
CA VAL A 62 5.80 -1.19 -9.15
C VAL A 62 5.54 -2.57 -9.74
N LEU A 63 4.29 -3.02 -9.73
CA LEU A 63 3.92 -4.36 -10.22
C LEU A 63 3.89 -4.46 -11.75
N GLN A 64 3.49 -3.38 -12.43
CA GLN A 64 3.44 -3.29 -13.88
C GLN A 64 3.80 -1.87 -14.33
N PRO A 65 5.10 -1.59 -14.55
CA PRO A 65 5.57 -0.27 -14.97
C PRO A 65 4.99 0.17 -16.32
N ASN A 66 4.69 -0.78 -17.21
CA ASN A 66 4.20 -0.48 -18.55
C ASN A 66 2.73 0.00 -18.51
N PRO A 67 2.44 1.28 -18.81
CA PRO A 67 1.08 1.82 -18.73
C PRO A 67 0.15 1.20 -19.77
N THR A 68 0.66 0.85 -20.96
CA THR A 68 -0.13 0.22 -22.02
C THR A 68 -0.65 -1.15 -21.58
N VAL A 69 0.20 -1.93 -20.91
CA VAL A 69 -0.19 -3.24 -20.37
C VAL A 69 -1.22 -3.09 -19.25
N ARG A 70 -1.05 -2.10 -18.35
CA ARG A 70 -2.06 -1.85 -17.31
C ARG A 70 -3.42 -1.49 -17.89
N MET A 71 -3.45 -0.65 -18.94
CA MET A 71 -4.69 -0.30 -19.63
C MET A 71 -5.33 -1.51 -20.30
N GLU A 72 -4.54 -2.33 -21.00
CA GLU A 72 -4.99 -3.59 -21.61
C GLU A 72 -5.63 -4.50 -20.55
N GLU A 73 -4.96 -4.70 -19.42
CA GLU A 73 -5.47 -5.54 -18.34
C GLU A 73 -6.77 -5.00 -17.73
N PHE A 74 -6.88 -3.68 -17.57
CA PHE A 74 -8.11 -3.04 -17.10
C PHE A 74 -9.29 -3.29 -18.05
N PHE A 75 -9.07 -3.17 -19.37
CA PHE A 75 -10.12 -3.45 -20.36
C PHE A 75 -10.52 -4.93 -20.37
N LEU A 76 -9.56 -5.85 -20.27
CA LEU A 76 -9.83 -7.28 -20.22
C LEU A 76 -10.65 -7.65 -18.97
N GLU A 77 -10.33 -7.05 -17.83
CA GLU A 77 -11.08 -7.21 -16.58
C GLU A 77 -12.52 -6.67 -16.71
N LYS A 78 -12.72 -5.49 -17.32
CA LYS A 78 -14.07 -4.93 -17.54
C LYS A 78 -14.91 -5.72 -18.57
N LEU A 79 -14.27 -6.51 -19.42
CA LEU A 79 -14.94 -7.35 -20.44
C LEU A 79 -15.10 -8.81 -20.00
N ASP A 80 -14.75 -9.16 -18.76
CA ASP A 80 -14.71 -10.54 -18.24
C ASP A 80 -13.94 -11.52 -19.16
N LYS A 81 -12.92 -11.01 -19.86
CA LYS A 81 -12.08 -11.82 -20.75
C LYS A 81 -10.93 -12.43 -19.97
N LYS A 82 -10.62 -13.70 -20.25
CA LYS A 82 -9.47 -14.39 -19.66
C LYS A 82 -8.17 -13.66 -20.00
N LYS A 83 -7.40 -13.30 -18.96
CA LYS A 83 -6.01 -12.84 -19.11
C LYS A 83 -5.16 -14.00 -19.63
N ARG A 84 -4.41 -13.77 -20.69
CA ARG A 84 -3.35 -14.70 -21.10
C ARG A 84 -2.13 -14.45 -20.20
N PRO A 85 -1.49 -15.48 -19.63
CA PRO A 85 -0.29 -15.29 -18.85
C PRO A 85 0.80 -14.72 -19.77
N ARG A 86 1.20 -13.49 -19.50
CA ARG A 86 2.34 -12.85 -20.17
C ARG A 86 3.61 -13.29 -19.45
N LEU A 87 4.62 -13.65 -20.22
CA LEU A 87 5.93 -13.98 -19.67
C LEU A 87 6.54 -12.71 -19.07
N THR A 88 7.16 -12.89 -17.92
CA THR A 88 8.04 -11.89 -17.31
C THR A 88 9.31 -11.72 -18.16
N ASN A 89 10.01 -10.60 -17.96
CA ASN A 89 11.29 -10.38 -18.65
C ASN A 89 12.31 -11.48 -18.33
N HIS A 90 12.31 -11.96 -17.08
CA HIS A 90 13.14 -13.06 -16.63
C HIS A 90 12.78 -14.39 -17.31
N GLU A 91 11.49 -14.69 -17.52
CA GLU A 91 11.08 -15.88 -18.27
C GLU A 91 11.48 -15.79 -19.75
N VAL A 92 11.34 -14.62 -20.39
CA VAL A 92 11.76 -14.42 -21.79
C VAL A 92 13.27 -14.63 -21.95
N LEU A 93 14.07 -14.04 -21.06
CA LEU A 93 15.52 -14.24 -21.04
C LEU A 93 15.88 -15.71 -20.78
N GLY A 94 15.20 -16.35 -19.82
CA GLY A 94 15.41 -17.75 -19.49
C GLY A 94 15.17 -18.68 -20.68
N GLN A 95 14.07 -18.48 -21.42
CA GLN A 95 13.78 -19.23 -22.64
C GLN A 95 14.87 -19.05 -23.69
N LEU A 96 15.29 -17.81 -23.95
CA LEU A 96 16.34 -17.52 -24.92
C LEU A 96 17.67 -18.18 -24.56
N MET A 97 18.10 -18.06 -23.30
CA MET A 97 19.36 -18.65 -22.82
C MET A 97 19.34 -20.17 -22.90
N THR A 98 18.23 -20.81 -22.52
CA THR A 98 18.08 -22.26 -22.64
C THR A 98 18.09 -22.71 -24.10
N SER A 99 17.40 -22.01 -25.01
CA SER A 99 17.46 -22.31 -26.44
C SER A 99 18.87 -22.14 -27.00
N ALA A 100 19.54 -21.03 -26.70
CA ALA A 100 20.91 -20.78 -27.14
C ALA A 100 21.88 -21.83 -26.60
N GLY A 101 21.76 -22.22 -25.33
CA GLY A 101 22.65 -23.21 -24.75
C GLY A 101 22.47 -24.62 -25.31
N ASN A 102 21.25 -24.97 -25.74
CA ASN A 102 21.01 -26.20 -26.49
C ASN A 102 21.62 -26.16 -27.90
N ASP A 103 21.54 -25.01 -28.58
CA ASP A 103 22.10 -24.80 -29.93
C ASP A 103 23.64 -24.81 -29.94
N TYR A 104 24.28 -24.15 -28.95
CA TYR A 104 25.73 -24.25 -28.73
C TYR A 104 26.19 -25.67 -28.33
N GLY A 105 25.27 -26.52 -27.90
CA GLY A 105 25.53 -27.86 -27.42
C GLY A 105 25.64 -27.91 -25.89
N PRO A 106 24.82 -28.74 -25.21
CA PRO A 106 24.72 -28.75 -23.74
C PRO A 106 25.99 -29.21 -23.02
N ASN A 107 26.86 -29.95 -23.72
CA ASN A 107 28.13 -30.44 -23.19
C ASN A 107 29.27 -29.43 -23.34
N THR A 108 29.04 -28.29 -24.01
CA THR A 108 30.05 -27.24 -24.13
C THR A 108 30.07 -26.36 -22.89
N ALA A 109 31.21 -25.71 -22.66
CA ALA A 109 31.40 -24.74 -21.58
C ALA A 109 30.28 -23.70 -21.52
N LEU A 110 30.09 -23.03 -22.66
CA LEU A 110 29.11 -21.99 -22.80
C LEU A 110 27.67 -22.52 -22.81
N GLY A 111 27.42 -23.63 -23.51
CA GLY A 111 26.07 -24.19 -23.65
C GLY A 111 25.49 -24.67 -22.33
N GLY A 112 26.26 -25.44 -21.56
CA GLY A 112 25.86 -25.88 -20.22
C GLY A 112 25.66 -24.71 -19.25
N ALA A 113 26.51 -23.69 -19.30
CA ALA A 113 26.38 -22.49 -18.46
C ALA A 113 25.10 -21.71 -18.80
N LEU A 114 24.84 -21.47 -20.10
CA LEU A 114 23.64 -20.79 -20.56
C LEU A 114 22.35 -21.51 -20.15
N ILE A 115 22.31 -22.85 -20.24
CA ILE A 115 21.17 -23.64 -19.78
C ILE A 115 20.96 -23.47 -18.27
N LYS A 116 22.01 -23.55 -17.46
CA LYS A 116 21.92 -23.35 -15.99
C LYS A 116 21.41 -21.95 -15.65
N VAL A 117 21.98 -20.91 -16.25
CA VAL A 117 21.56 -19.52 -16.03
C VAL A 117 20.12 -19.33 -16.50
N GLY A 118 19.77 -19.83 -17.68
CA GLY A 118 18.42 -19.72 -18.24
C GLY A 118 17.35 -20.36 -17.35
N ASN A 119 17.62 -21.53 -16.77
CA ASN A 119 16.73 -22.19 -15.82
C ASN A 119 16.51 -21.36 -14.55
N VAL A 120 17.57 -20.74 -14.02
CA VAL A 120 17.47 -19.86 -12.83
C VAL A 120 16.71 -18.58 -13.15
N GLN A 121 16.94 -17.97 -14.32
CA GLN A 121 16.16 -16.82 -14.78
C GLN A 121 14.66 -17.16 -14.88
N ALA A 122 14.30 -18.32 -15.44
CA ALA A 122 12.91 -18.76 -15.49
C ALA A 122 12.28 -18.90 -14.08
N LYS A 123 13.02 -19.42 -13.10
CA LYS A 123 12.54 -19.51 -11.70
C LYS A 123 12.32 -18.14 -11.07
N ILE A 124 13.22 -17.18 -11.30
CA ILE A 124 13.07 -15.79 -10.83
C ILE A 124 11.79 -15.18 -11.42
N GLY A 125 11.57 -15.35 -12.72
CA GLY A 125 10.36 -14.86 -13.38
C GLY A 125 9.06 -15.49 -12.87
N LEU A 126 9.07 -16.79 -12.54
CA LEU A 126 7.93 -17.44 -11.88
C LEU A 126 7.65 -16.83 -10.50
N SER A 127 8.69 -16.52 -9.73
CA SER A 127 8.56 -15.87 -8.42
C SER A 127 8.05 -14.43 -8.55
N GLU A 128 8.52 -13.68 -9.55
CA GLU A 128 8.00 -12.35 -9.88
C GLU A 128 6.50 -12.39 -10.19
N ARG A 129 6.05 -13.37 -10.99
CA ARG A 129 4.62 -13.55 -11.30
C ARG A 129 3.79 -13.80 -10.05
N GLU A 130 4.29 -14.63 -9.12
CA GLU A 130 3.61 -14.89 -7.85
C GLU A 130 3.51 -13.61 -6.99
N PHE A 131 4.56 -12.80 -6.95
CA PHE A 131 4.56 -11.51 -6.26
C PHE A 131 3.54 -10.55 -6.86
N VAL A 132 3.52 -10.41 -8.19
CA VAL A 132 2.56 -9.55 -8.90
C VAL A 132 1.13 -10.00 -8.65
N GLU A 133 0.83 -11.30 -8.79
CA GLU A 133 -0.51 -11.85 -8.58
C GLU A 133 -0.98 -11.66 -7.13
N THR A 134 -0.11 -11.99 -6.16
CA THR A 134 -0.44 -11.90 -4.74
C THR A 134 -0.68 -10.44 -4.34
N SER A 135 0.18 -9.53 -4.76
CA SER A 135 0.05 -8.09 -4.50
C SER A 135 -1.21 -7.50 -5.14
N ALA A 136 -1.50 -7.88 -6.39
CA ALA A 136 -2.72 -7.46 -7.08
C ALA A 136 -3.98 -7.93 -6.32
N ARG A 137 -4.00 -9.18 -5.86
CA ARG A 137 -5.13 -9.76 -5.12
C ARG A 137 -5.29 -9.21 -3.71
N LYS A 138 -4.19 -9.08 -2.96
CA LYS A 138 -4.20 -8.79 -1.51
C LYS A 138 -4.14 -7.31 -1.17
N PHE A 139 -3.60 -6.47 -2.06
CA PHE A 139 -3.49 -5.03 -1.84
C PHE A 139 -4.30 -4.22 -2.86
N ILE A 140 -4.06 -4.41 -4.17
CA ILE A 140 -4.65 -3.56 -5.22
C ILE A 140 -6.16 -3.74 -5.28
N LYS A 141 -6.67 -4.97 -5.30
CA LYS A 141 -8.10 -5.26 -5.38
C LYS A 141 -8.89 -4.65 -4.21
N PRO A 142 -8.52 -4.84 -2.93
CA PRO A 142 -9.19 -4.16 -1.81
C PRO A 142 -9.20 -2.63 -1.94
N CYS A 143 -8.08 -2.02 -2.36
CA CYS A 143 -8.01 -0.57 -2.57
C CYS A 143 -8.98 -0.11 -3.67
N LYS A 144 -9.01 -0.80 -4.82
CA LYS A 144 -9.93 -0.49 -5.91
C LYS A 144 -11.38 -0.65 -5.50
N THR A 145 -11.73 -1.74 -4.80
CA THR A 145 -13.09 -1.95 -4.28
C THR A 145 -13.54 -0.78 -3.40
N TYR A 146 -12.68 -0.32 -2.48
CA TYR A 146 -12.99 0.82 -1.61
C TYR A 146 -13.19 2.13 -2.41
N ILE A 147 -12.34 2.39 -3.41
CA ILE A 147 -12.44 3.59 -4.26
C ILE A 147 -13.71 3.54 -5.13
N GLU A 148 -13.98 2.39 -5.75
CA GLU A 148 -15.06 2.24 -6.72
C GLU A 148 -16.45 2.12 -6.08
N ASN A 149 -16.54 1.61 -4.86
CA ASN A 149 -17.80 1.35 -4.17
C ASN A 149 -17.98 2.31 -2.98
N ASP A 150 -17.20 2.14 -1.92
CA ASP A 150 -17.42 2.85 -0.65
C ASP A 150 -17.26 4.36 -0.80
N CYS A 151 -16.20 4.81 -1.47
CA CYS A 151 -15.97 6.25 -1.71
C CYS A 151 -17.08 6.88 -2.57
N LYS A 152 -17.64 6.14 -3.53
CA LYS A 152 -18.76 6.64 -4.33
C LYS A 152 -20.05 6.73 -3.50
N SER A 153 -20.32 5.73 -2.67
CA SER A 153 -21.46 5.73 -1.74
C SER A 153 -21.34 6.87 -0.73
N ILE A 154 -20.19 7.05 -0.08
CA ILE A 154 -19.92 8.18 0.83
C ILE A 154 -20.13 9.52 0.09
N SER A 155 -19.63 9.65 -1.14
CA SER A 155 -19.79 10.87 -1.94
C SER A 155 -21.27 11.15 -2.27
N LYS A 156 -22.06 10.11 -2.54
CA LYS A 156 -23.49 10.22 -2.82
C LYS A 156 -24.26 10.68 -1.57
N GLU A 157 -24.04 10.04 -0.43
CA GLU A 157 -24.74 10.39 0.81
C GLU A 157 -24.38 11.80 1.31
N ARG A 158 -23.11 12.22 1.17
CA ARG A 158 -22.69 13.61 1.46
C ARG A 158 -23.38 14.64 0.56
N LYS A 159 -23.53 14.34 -0.74
CA LYS A 159 -24.28 15.22 -1.66
C LYS A 159 -25.75 15.32 -1.25
N LEU A 160 -26.36 14.20 -0.88
CA LEU A 160 -27.75 14.18 -0.43
C LEU A 160 -27.92 14.95 0.88
N LEU A 161 -27.01 14.79 1.85
CA LEU A 161 -27.00 15.56 3.09
C LEU A 161 -26.87 17.07 2.83
N ALA A 162 -26.00 17.47 1.90
CA ALA A 162 -25.88 18.88 1.52
C ALA A 162 -27.18 19.44 0.93
N VAL A 163 -27.91 18.64 0.15
CA VAL A 163 -29.24 19.01 -0.36
C VAL A 163 -30.25 19.15 0.77
N LYS A 164 -30.32 18.20 1.70
CA LYS A 164 -31.25 18.28 2.85
C LYS A 164 -30.95 19.46 3.77
N ARG A 165 -29.67 19.81 3.92
CA ARG A 165 -29.25 21.01 4.66
C ARG A 165 -29.82 22.29 4.02
N LEU A 166 -29.71 22.41 2.70
CA LEU A 166 -30.26 23.57 1.97
C LEU A 166 -31.79 23.63 2.08
N ASP A 167 -32.48 22.49 2.04
CA ASP A 167 -33.93 22.44 2.22
C ASP A 167 -34.32 22.91 3.64
N LEU A 168 -33.60 22.43 4.67
CA LEU A 168 -33.79 22.86 6.05
C LEU A 168 -33.57 24.37 6.22
N ASP A 169 -32.48 24.90 5.67
CA ASP A 169 -32.15 26.33 5.77
C ASP A 169 -33.17 27.21 5.03
N ALA A 170 -33.71 26.73 3.89
CA ALA A 170 -34.80 27.40 3.19
C ALA A 170 -36.11 27.41 4.01
N CYS A 171 -36.47 26.30 4.66
CA CYS A 171 -37.63 26.21 5.54
C CYS A 171 -37.49 27.14 6.77
N LYS A 172 -36.30 27.21 7.38
CA LYS A 172 -36.00 28.16 8.47
C LYS A 172 -36.24 29.60 8.01
N SER A 173 -35.73 29.95 6.84
CA SER A 173 -35.90 31.28 6.24
C SER A 173 -37.36 31.60 5.91
N LYS A 174 -38.13 30.61 5.42
CA LYS A 174 -39.56 30.74 5.12
C LYS A 174 -40.38 31.00 6.39
N LEU A 175 -40.08 30.27 7.48
CA LEU A 175 -40.73 30.48 8.78
C LEU A 175 -40.41 31.87 9.35
N LYS A 176 -39.13 32.29 9.31
CA LYS A 176 -38.71 33.66 9.74
C LYS A 176 -39.45 34.77 8.98
N LYS A 177 -39.86 34.54 7.73
CA LYS A 177 -40.55 35.51 6.86
C LYS A 177 -42.09 35.40 6.89
N ALA A 178 -42.65 34.45 7.63
CA ALA A 178 -44.10 34.24 7.68
C ALA A 178 -44.78 35.32 8.54
N VAL A 179 -45.72 36.05 7.94
CA VAL A 179 -46.40 37.20 8.58
C VAL A 179 -47.79 36.86 9.11
N SER A 180 -48.49 35.89 8.52
CA SER A 180 -49.82 35.46 9.00
C SER A 180 -49.75 34.15 9.77
N THR A 181 -50.65 33.96 10.73
CA THR A 181 -50.73 32.76 11.59
C THR A 181 -50.85 31.47 10.78
N GLU A 182 -51.70 31.45 9.75
CA GLU A 182 -51.85 30.28 8.87
C GLU A 182 -50.56 29.96 8.09
N LYS A 183 -49.87 30.98 7.55
CA LYS A 183 -48.61 30.78 6.84
C LYS A 183 -47.48 30.37 7.77
N ALA A 184 -47.48 30.87 9.00
CA ALA A 184 -46.53 30.47 10.04
C ALA A 184 -46.74 29.00 10.43
N GLN A 185 -47.99 28.57 10.63
CA GLN A 185 -48.30 27.18 10.95
C GLN A 185 -47.89 26.21 9.82
N ALA A 186 -48.16 26.58 8.56
CA ALA A 186 -47.74 25.78 7.41
C ALA A 186 -46.20 25.72 7.29
N ALA A 187 -45.51 26.85 7.47
CA ALA A 187 -44.05 26.89 7.43
C ALA A 187 -43.39 26.13 8.60
N ASP A 188 -44.02 26.10 9.78
CA ASP A 188 -43.55 25.30 10.92
C ASP A 188 -43.67 23.81 10.64
N ASN A 189 -44.80 23.37 10.06
CA ASN A 189 -44.97 21.98 9.63
C ASN A 189 -43.92 21.56 8.58
N ASP A 190 -43.68 22.42 7.57
CA ASP A 190 -42.63 22.20 6.56
C ASP A 190 -41.24 22.11 7.20
N LEU A 191 -40.94 22.98 8.16
CA LEU A 191 -39.66 23.01 8.87
C LEU A 191 -39.43 21.72 9.67
N ARG A 192 -40.45 21.23 10.39
CA ARG A 192 -40.35 19.96 11.14
C ARG A 192 -40.10 18.78 10.20
N ALA A 193 -40.76 18.73 9.05
CA ALA A 193 -40.54 17.70 8.05
C ALA A 193 -39.11 17.76 7.47
N ALA A 194 -38.63 18.95 7.12
CA ALA A 194 -37.26 19.16 6.62
C ALA A 194 -36.19 18.80 7.66
N GLN A 195 -36.42 19.13 8.93
CA GLN A 195 -35.52 18.79 10.04
C GLN A 195 -35.40 17.28 10.21
N SER A 196 -36.53 16.56 10.28
CA SER A 196 -36.55 15.09 10.40
C SER A 196 -35.78 14.40 9.26
N GLU A 197 -35.97 14.89 8.02
CA GLU A 197 -35.29 14.34 6.86
C GLU A 197 -33.78 14.67 6.82
N PHE A 198 -33.39 15.86 7.29
CA PHE A 198 -31.99 16.22 7.47
C PHE A 198 -31.33 15.33 8.53
N ASP A 199 -31.95 15.15 9.69
CA ASP A 199 -31.41 14.35 10.80
C ASP A 199 -31.26 12.88 10.37
N ARG A 200 -32.26 12.32 9.67
CA ARG A 200 -32.19 10.98 9.09
C ARG A 200 -31.02 10.85 8.12
N GLN A 201 -30.84 11.81 7.22
CA GLN A 201 -29.75 11.78 6.24
C GLN A 201 -28.38 12.03 6.89
N HIS A 202 -28.33 12.81 7.95
CA HIS A 202 -27.13 13.06 8.74
C HIS A 202 -26.63 11.75 9.36
N GLU A 203 -27.51 10.99 10.02
CA GLU A 203 -27.15 9.70 10.62
C GLU A 203 -26.70 8.67 9.58
N ILE A 204 -27.37 8.58 8.42
CA ILE A 204 -26.91 7.71 7.32
C ILE A 204 -25.49 8.08 6.88
N THR A 205 -25.24 9.37 6.70
CA THR A 205 -23.92 9.85 6.26
C THR A 205 -22.86 9.59 7.34
N LYS A 206 -23.20 9.80 8.61
CA LYS A 206 -22.31 9.55 9.75
C LYS A 206 -21.91 8.08 9.84
N LEU A 207 -22.86 7.16 9.72
CA LEU A 207 -22.58 5.71 9.70
C LEU A 207 -21.61 5.32 8.58
N MET A 208 -21.79 5.88 7.39
CA MET A 208 -20.87 5.65 6.26
C MET A 208 -19.45 6.18 6.53
N LEU A 209 -19.35 7.35 7.18
CA LEU A 209 -18.06 7.94 7.54
C LEU A 209 -17.36 7.19 8.68
N ASP A 210 -18.10 6.70 9.66
CA ASP A 210 -17.57 5.86 10.75
C ASP A 210 -17.02 4.53 10.20
N GLY A 211 -17.63 4.01 9.13
CA GLY A 211 -17.16 2.84 8.39
C GLY A 211 -15.72 2.94 7.87
N VAL A 212 -15.18 4.15 7.69
CA VAL A 212 -13.78 4.39 7.27
C VAL A 212 -12.77 3.78 8.25
N GLY A 213 -13.15 3.61 9.53
CA GLY A 213 -12.32 2.89 10.50
C GLY A 213 -12.02 1.45 10.11
N SER A 214 -13.04 0.72 9.63
CA SER A 214 -12.86 -0.65 9.17
C SER A 214 -11.97 -0.73 7.93
N THR A 215 -12.05 0.26 7.04
CA THR A 215 -11.18 0.39 5.88
C THR A 215 -9.72 0.50 6.28
N HIS A 216 -9.38 1.32 7.29
CA HIS A 216 -8.00 1.46 7.76
C HIS A 216 -7.43 0.15 8.28
N THR A 217 -8.20 -0.61 9.06
CA THR A 217 -7.77 -1.94 9.54
C THR A 217 -7.50 -2.90 8.37
N ASN A 218 -8.35 -2.89 7.35
CA ASN A 218 -8.16 -3.71 6.15
C ASN A 218 -6.92 -3.27 5.34
N GLN A 219 -6.71 -1.96 5.19
CA GLN A 219 -5.53 -1.41 4.51
C GLN A 219 -4.23 -1.76 5.24
N LEU A 220 -4.21 -1.70 6.57
CA LEU A 220 -3.05 -2.10 7.37
C LEU A 220 -2.69 -3.58 7.14
N ARG A 221 -3.69 -4.47 7.14
CA ARG A 221 -3.50 -5.89 6.80
C ARG A 221 -2.95 -6.06 5.39
N SER A 222 -3.56 -5.38 4.41
CA SER A 222 -3.13 -5.42 3.01
C SER A 222 -1.68 -4.95 2.82
N LEU A 223 -1.22 -3.95 3.60
CA LEU A 223 0.17 -3.50 3.59
C LEU A 223 1.13 -4.59 4.07
N GLY A 224 0.79 -5.29 5.15
CA GLY A 224 1.57 -6.44 5.64
C GLY A 224 1.72 -7.52 4.57
N GLU A 225 0.60 -7.90 3.94
CA GLU A 225 0.58 -8.92 2.88
C GLU A 225 1.40 -8.50 1.64
N PHE A 226 1.42 -7.21 1.30
CA PHE A 226 2.26 -6.69 0.22
C PHE A 226 3.75 -6.82 0.55
N VAL A 227 4.16 -6.44 1.76
CA VAL A 227 5.55 -6.54 2.21
C VAL A 227 5.99 -8.01 2.27
N GLU A 228 5.15 -8.90 2.76
CA GLU A 228 5.43 -10.34 2.79
C GLU A 228 5.61 -10.93 1.37
N ALA A 229 4.73 -10.56 0.44
CA ALA A 229 4.85 -10.99 -0.96
C ALA A 229 6.15 -10.48 -1.60
N GLN A 230 6.50 -9.21 -1.33
CA GLN A 230 7.73 -8.60 -1.84
C GLN A 230 8.97 -9.26 -1.25
N LEU A 231 8.98 -9.52 0.06
CA LEU A 231 10.06 -10.21 0.76
C LEU A 231 10.27 -11.62 0.18
N LYS A 232 9.18 -12.37 -0.01
CA LYS A 232 9.22 -13.73 -0.59
C LYS A 232 9.91 -13.73 -1.95
N TYR A 233 9.59 -12.77 -2.82
CA TYR A 233 10.18 -12.65 -4.14
C TYR A 233 11.69 -12.39 -4.09
N TYR A 234 12.13 -11.39 -3.31
CA TYR A 234 13.55 -11.05 -3.22
C TYR A 234 14.38 -12.15 -2.56
N LEU A 235 13.87 -12.78 -1.49
CA LEU A 235 14.56 -13.90 -0.85
C LEU A 235 14.69 -15.12 -1.76
N THR A 236 13.63 -15.43 -2.52
CA THR A 236 13.67 -16.53 -3.49
C THR A 236 14.70 -16.23 -4.58
N SER A 237 14.67 -15.03 -5.14
CA SER A 237 15.62 -14.61 -6.18
C SER A 237 17.07 -14.65 -5.69
N TYR A 238 17.33 -14.12 -4.49
CA TYR A 238 18.65 -14.18 -3.87
C TYR A 238 19.15 -15.62 -3.69
N ARG A 239 18.29 -16.51 -3.16
CA ARG A 239 18.66 -17.91 -2.93
C ARG A 239 19.01 -18.64 -4.23
N GLU A 240 18.21 -18.46 -5.28
CA GLU A 240 18.47 -19.11 -6.57
C GLU A 240 19.75 -18.56 -7.23
N LEU A 241 20.08 -17.28 -7.04
CA LEU A 241 21.31 -16.66 -7.57
C LEU A 241 22.58 -17.11 -6.84
N ILE A 242 22.54 -17.23 -5.51
CA ILE A 242 23.67 -17.77 -4.73
C ILE A 242 23.96 -19.22 -5.12
N GLU A 243 22.92 -20.03 -5.29
CA GLU A 243 23.08 -21.41 -5.74
C GLU A 243 23.64 -21.48 -7.17
N LEU A 244 23.17 -20.61 -8.07
CA LEU A 244 23.73 -20.49 -9.41
C LEU A 244 25.22 -20.12 -9.39
N GLN A 245 25.62 -19.15 -8.56
CA GLN A 245 27.01 -18.72 -8.43
C GLN A 245 27.91 -19.90 -8.03
N LYS A 246 27.48 -20.70 -7.05
CA LYS A 246 28.20 -21.93 -6.67
C LYS A 246 28.27 -22.91 -7.82
N GLN A 247 27.15 -23.16 -8.51
CA GLN A 247 27.10 -24.11 -9.63
C GLN A 247 27.91 -23.70 -10.86
N LEU A 248 28.20 -22.41 -11.02
CA LEU A 248 29.07 -21.88 -12.06
C LEU A 248 30.54 -21.92 -11.62
N ASN A 249 30.84 -21.57 -10.36
CA ASN A 249 32.20 -21.57 -9.81
C ASN A 249 32.74 -22.99 -9.59
N SER A 250 31.89 -23.96 -9.24
CA SER A 250 32.27 -25.37 -9.14
C SER A 250 32.49 -26.04 -10.50
N THR A 251 32.37 -25.30 -11.61
CA THR A 251 32.51 -25.88 -12.94
C THR A 251 33.96 -25.96 -13.40
N ASP A 252 34.72 -26.84 -12.76
CA ASP A 252 35.89 -27.51 -13.39
C ASP A 252 35.46 -28.39 -14.59
N ALA A 253 34.15 -28.56 -14.82
CA ALA A 253 33.58 -29.32 -15.93
C ALA A 253 33.53 -28.56 -17.28
N PHE A 254 34.07 -27.35 -17.34
CA PHE A 254 34.08 -26.51 -18.55
C PHE A 254 35.47 -26.24 -19.11
N ALA A 255 36.49 -26.97 -18.63
CA ALA A 255 37.76 -27.07 -19.34
C ALA A 255 37.59 -28.02 -20.53
N PRO A 256 37.51 -27.54 -21.79
CA PRO A 256 37.90 -28.40 -22.88
C PRO A 256 39.38 -28.73 -22.68
N ASN A 257 39.79 -29.95 -22.98
CA ASN A 257 41.20 -30.25 -23.23
C ASN A 257 41.74 -29.22 -24.23
N ALA A 258 42.40 -28.18 -23.74
CA ALA A 258 43.06 -27.16 -24.53
C ALA A 258 44.51 -27.07 -24.04
N THR A 259 45.30 -28.05 -24.46
CA THR A 259 46.75 -27.90 -24.60
C THR A 259 47.04 -26.82 -25.63
N VAL A 260 46.93 -25.55 -25.25
CA VAL A 260 47.53 -24.45 -25.99
C VAL A 260 48.16 -23.52 -24.97
N GLY A 261 49.49 -23.58 -24.90
CA GLY A 261 50.29 -22.76 -24.02
C GLY A 261 50.21 -21.29 -24.39
N THR A 262 50.04 -20.47 -23.38
CA THR A 262 50.50 -19.08 -23.37
C THR A 262 51.00 -18.76 -21.97
N ASN A 263 52.32 -18.73 -21.84
CA ASN A 263 53.00 -18.01 -20.77
C ASN A 263 52.76 -16.52 -20.99
N SER A 264 52.13 -15.84 -20.02
CA SER A 264 52.29 -14.40 -19.83
C SER A 264 52.01 -14.04 -18.37
N THR A 265 53.10 -13.92 -17.62
CA THR A 265 53.43 -12.84 -16.67
C THR A 265 52.30 -11.96 -16.12
N SER A 266 52.25 -11.94 -14.79
CA SER A 266 52.00 -10.77 -13.93
C SER A 266 50.65 -10.05 -14.07
N ARG A 267 49.74 -10.37 -13.14
CA ARG A 267 48.74 -9.42 -12.65
C ARG A 267 48.87 -9.36 -11.13
N ASP A 268 49.66 -8.41 -10.66
CA ASP A 268 49.47 -7.82 -9.34
C ASP A 268 48.16 -7.00 -9.34
N ASP A 269 47.54 -6.95 -8.15
CA ASP A 269 46.58 -5.97 -7.69
C ASP A 269 45.19 -5.91 -8.36
N ILE A 270 44.28 -6.79 -7.92
CA ILE A 270 43.04 -6.34 -7.26
C ILE A 270 42.82 -7.26 -6.07
N ALA A 271 42.87 -6.66 -4.87
CA ALA A 271 42.58 -7.29 -3.60
C ALA A 271 41.30 -8.14 -3.67
N ASN A 272 41.39 -9.35 -3.11
CA ASN A 272 40.23 -10.05 -2.56
C ASN A 272 39.59 -9.13 -1.50
N GLU A 273 38.68 -8.26 -1.92
CA GLU A 273 37.54 -7.99 -1.06
C GLU A 273 36.75 -9.30 -1.03
N GLU A 274 36.91 -10.04 0.06
CA GLU A 274 35.91 -11.01 0.48
C GLU A 274 34.57 -10.27 0.50
N ILE A 275 33.79 -10.42 -0.56
CA ILE A 275 32.35 -10.18 -0.51
C ILE A 275 31.84 -11.26 0.43
N SER A 276 31.92 -10.96 1.73
CA SER A 276 31.21 -11.69 2.77
C SER A 276 29.79 -11.86 2.27
N PRO A 277 29.24 -13.08 2.22
CA PRO A 277 27.87 -13.27 1.79
C PRO A 277 27.02 -12.36 2.66
N LEU A 278 26.33 -11.40 2.04
CA LEU A 278 25.27 -10.64 2.68
C LEU A 278 24.30 -11.68 3.23
N LYS A 279 24.49 -12.03 4.51
CA LYS A 279 23.53 -12.81 5.26
C LYS A 279 22.22 -12.05 5.09
N PRO A 280 21.12 -12.72 4.68
CA PRO A 280 19.86 -12.05 4.59
C PRO A 280 19.60 -11.45 5.97
N ALA A 281 19.49 -10.13 6.05
CA ALA A 281 18.98 -9.45 7.22
C ALA A 281 17.48 -9.79 7.35
N VAL A 282 17.21 -11.06 7.62
CA VAL A 282 16.14 -11.42 8.52
C VAL A 282 16.54 -10.72 9.81
N ASN A 283 15.75 -9.74 10.25
CA ASN A 283 15.82 -9.23 11.61
C ASN A 283 15.49 -10.43 12.52
N VAL A 284 16.48 -11.27 12.82
CA VAL A 284 16.37 -12.29 13.85
C VAL A 284 16.47 -11.50 15.13
N ALA A 285 15.30 -11.12 15.65
CA ALA A 285 15.18 -10.59 16.99
C ALA A 285 15.65 -11.70 17.96
N SER A 286 16.87 -11.59 18.45
CA SER A 286 17.43 -12.51 19.44
C SER A 286 17.16 -11.96 20.84
N ARG A 287 16.90 -12.83 21.81
CA ARG A 287 16.84 -12.41 23.21
C ARG A 287 18.24 -12.31 23.76
N ALA A 288 18.52 -11.29 24.57
CA ALA A 288 19.77 -11.17 25.29
C ALA A 288 19.50 -10.89 26.76
N LYS A 289 20.34 -11.45 27.64
CA LYS A 289 20.38 -11.13 29.06
C LYS A 289 21.39 -10.03 29.30
N VAL A 290 21.00 -8.99 30.03
CA VAL A 290 21.91 -7.93 30.44
C VAL A 290 22.80 -8.42 31.57
N LEU A 291 24.11 -8.25 31.41
CA LEU A 291 25.14 -8.68 32.36
C LEU A 291 25.43 -7.62 33.42
N TYR A 292 25.32 -6.33 33.06
CA TYR A 292 25.66 -5.19 33.93
C TYR A 292 24.71 -4.02 33.68
N ASP A 293 24.50 -3.18 34.70
CA ASP A 293 23.79 -1.91 34.55
C ASP A 293 24.53 -0.99 33.56
N TYR A 294 23.78 -0.29 32.71
CA TYR A 294 24.32 0.67 31.75
C TYR A 294 23.44 1.92 31.69
N ASP A 295 24.03 3.09 31.85
CA ASP A 295 23.34 4.36 31.67
C ASP A 295 23.62 4.92 30.27
N ALA A 296 22.56 5.17 29.50
CA ALA A 296 22.65 5.76 28.17
C ALA A 296 23.33 7.13 28.23
N ALA A 297 24.40 7.31 27.44
CA ALA A 297 25.13 8.58 27.36
C ALA A 297 24.39 9.64 26.54
N ASN A 298 23.48 9.22 25.65
CA ASN A 298 22.71 10.11 24.80
C ASN A 298 21.38 9.47 24.34
N ALA A 299 20.53 10.26 23.67
CA ALA A 299 19.20 9.84 23.22
C ALA A 299 19.19 8.73 22.15
N SER A 300 20.34 8.33 21.59
CA SER A 300 20.44 7.20 20.67
C SER A 300 20.75 5.88 21.35
N GLU A 301 21.05 5.89 22.65
CA GLU A 301 21.41 4.74 23.47
C GLU A 301 20.26 4.36 24.43
N LEU A 302 20.25 3.10 24.89
CA LEU A 302 19.22 2.59 25.80
C LEU A 302 19.85 2.20 27.15
N SER A 303 19.34 2.75 28.26
CA SER A 303 19.80 2.37 29.59
C SER A 303 19.33 0.96 29.95
N LEU A 304 20.24 0.15 30.48
CA LEU A 304 20.03 -1.24 30.85
C LEU A 304 20.13 -1.46 32.36
N LEU A 305 19.39 -2.45 32.85
CA LEU A 305 19.49 -2.99 34.21
C LEU A 305 19.96 -4.43 34.16
N ALA A 306 20.93 -4.78 35.01
CA ALA A 306 21.49 -6.12 35.13
C ALA A 306 20.38 -7.15 35.37
N ASP A 307 20.57 -8.34 34.80
CA ASP A 307 19.63 -9.46 34.82
C ASP A 307 18.32 -9.27 34.03
N GLU A 308 18.08 -8.12 33.39
CA GLU A 308 16.90 -7.94 32.53
C GLU A 308 17.06 -8.66 31.17
N ILE A 309 15.93 -9.07 30.56
CA ILE A 309 15.90 -9.69 29.23
C ILE A 309 15.40 -8.68 28.21
N ILE A 310 16.25 -8.38 27.23
CA ILE A 310 15.96 -7.44 26.14
C ILE A 310 15.92 -8.15 24.79
N THR A 311 15.29 -7.51 23.82
CA THR A 311 15.31 -7.99 22.43
C THR A 311 16.39 -7.24 21.68
N VAL A 312 17.31 -7.95 21.04
CA VAL A 312 18.38 -7.35 20.24
C VAL A 312 18.21 -7.62 18.75
N LEU A 313 18.56 -6.62 17.96
CA LEU A 313 18.39 -6.55 16.52
C LEU A 313 19.74 -6.22 15.89
N ALA A 314 20.22 -7.11 15.01
CA ALA A 314 21.39 -6.82 14.20
C ALA A 314 21.02 -5.83 13.08
N VAL A 315 21.62 -4.64 13.09
CA VAL A 315 21.40 -3.62 12.04
C VAL A 315 22.63 -3.57 11.12
N PRO A 316 22.47 -3.77 9.80
CA PRO A 316 23.59 -3.66 8.86
C PRO A 316 24.23 -2.27 8.89
N GLY A 317 25.56 -2.20 8.98
CA GLY A 317 26.32 -0.95 9.02
C GLY A 317 26.49 -0.33 10.42
N MET A 318 26.19 -1.08 11.48
CA MET A 318 26.44 -0.70 12.87
C MET A 318 27.83 -1.16 13.33
N ASP A 319 28.48 -0.38 14.20
CA ASP A 319 29.78 -0.73 14.79
C ASP A 319 29.70 -2.04 15.59
N GLU A 320 30.74 -2.88 15.52
CA GLU A 320 30.77 -4.22 16.14
C GLU A 320 30.63 -4.21 17.67
N ASP A 321 31.01 -3.09 18.30
CA ASP A 321 30.89 -2.88 19.76
C ASP A 321 29.46 -2.55 20.21
N TRP A 322 28.53 -2.36 19.27
CA TRP A 322 27.17 -1.92 19.54
C TRP A 322 26.11 -2.80 18.87
N ILE A 323 25.00 -2.99 19.55
CA ILE A 323 23.81 -3.64 18.99
C ILE A 323 22.56 -2.82 19.27
N MET A 324 21.56 -2.89 18.39
CA MET A 324 20.27 -2.26 18.67
C MET A 324 19.48 -3.13 19.63
N ALA A 325 19.03 -2.56 20.73
CA ALA A 325 18.14 -3.20 21.68
C ALA A 325 16.77 -2.53 21.70
N GLU A 326 15.75 -3.33 21.99
CA GLU A 326 14.36 -2.93 22.19
C GLU A 326 13.85 -3.46 23.54
N ARG A 327 13.36 -2.53 24.37
CA ARG A 327 12.70 -2.80 25.65
C ARG A 327 11.33 -2.12 25.65
N GLY A 328 10.28 -2.91 25.37
CA GLY A 328 8.92 -2.39 25.22
C GLY A 328 8.83 -1.42 24.04
N ASN A 329 8.47 -0.16 24.29
CA ASN A 329 8.41 0.90 23.26
C ASN A 329 9.72 1.71 23.14
N GLN A 330 10.74 1.40 23.93
CA GLN A 330 12.02 2.09 23.91
C GLN A 330 13.02 1.31 23.08
N ARG A 331 13.77 2.02 22.22
CA ARG A 331 14.77 1.44 21.35
C ARG A 331 16.02 2.33 21.34
N GLY A 332 17.18 1.71 21.43
CA GLY A 332 18.46 2.40 21.41
C GLY A 332 19.63 1.44 21.23
N LYS A 333 20.80 2.00 21.00
CA LYS A 333 22.06 1.26 20.92
C LYS A 333 22.49 0.84 22.34
N VAL A 334 23.04 -0.35 22.47
CA VAL A 334 23.66 -0.83 23.70
C VAL A 334 24.99 -1.52 23.41
N PRO A 335 25.98 -1.46 24.33
CA PRO A 335 27.25 -2.12 24.13
C PRO A 335 27.11 -3.65 24.10
N THR A 336 27.74 -4.33 23.15
CA THR A 336 27.69 -5.80 23.03
C THR A 336 28.32 -6.51 24.22
N THR A 337 29.29 -5.87 24.89
CA THR A 337 29.97 -6.39 26.09
C THR A 337 29.10 -6.41 27.35
N TYR A 338 27.97 -5.70 27.35
CA TYR A 338 27.06 -5.59 28.49
C TYR A 338 25.91 -6.62 28.43
N ILE A 339 25.90 -7.46 27.40
CA ILE A 339 24.80 -8.39 27.15
C ILE A 339 25.33 -9.77 26.75
N GLN A 340 24.53 -10.78 27.01
CA GLN A 340 24.76 -12.15 26.55
C GLN A 340 23.58 -12.59 25.69
N ILE A 341 23.83 -12.86 24.41
CA ILE A 341 22.79 -13.38 23.51
C ILE A 341 22.40 -14.78 23.99
N LEU A 342 21.09 -14.97 24.19
CA LEU A 342 20.49 -16.25 24.54
C LEU A 342 20.16 -16.97 23.25
N SER A 343 20.82 -18.11 23.00
CA SER A 343 20.59 -18.99 21.85
C SER A 343 19.31 -19.81 22.01
#